data_AF-A0A9Q0CMR5-F1
#
_entry.id   AF-A0A9Q0CMR5-F1
#
_cell.length_a   1.000
_cell.length_b   1.000
_cell.length_c   1.000
_cell.angle_alpha   90.00
_cell.angle_beta   90.00
_cell.angle_gamma   90.00
#
_symmetry.space_group_name_H-M   'P 1'
#
loop_
_entity.id
_entity.type
_entity.pdbx_description
1 polymer ?
#
loop_
_entity_poly.entity_id
_entity_poly.type
_entity_poly.pdbx_seq_one_letter_code
_entity_poly.pdbx_strand_id
1 'polypeptide(L)'
;MSNDTVDKLVIFLAKRDGIDKLVKTFQYVSKLAHWQVEPTRPDLAKRAKNWEVASGLSRKAFRTGRFLTGFNALRRSPGATPLFRTLGIFANAGEMVYFFFDHFLWVSRIGLLDASLARKMSFISAFGESVGYVFFIIMDYIMLKKGLEQERKLDKSSAEGKKEMQRIKGDRIMRLMAVAANVADLIIALADIEPNPFCCHAVTLGISGLVSAWAGWYRNWPS
;
A
#
# COMPACT_ATOMS: atom_id res chain seq x y z
N MET A 1 15.93 -2.55 -27.62
CA MET A 1 16.18 -3.82 -26.90
C MET A 1 15.08 -3.98 -25.88
N SER A 2 14.46 -5.17 -25.78
CA SER A 2 13.54 -5.44 -24.67
C SER A 2 14.36 -5.47 -23.39
N ASN A 3 13.98 -4.68 -22.38
CA ASN A 3 14.63 -4.70 -21.07
C ASN A 3 14.56 -6.12 -20.50
N ASP A 4 15.70 -6.63 -20.04
CA ASP A 4 15.74 -7.90 -19.34
C ASP A 4 15.21 -7.75 -17.89
N THR A 5 15.19 -8.85 -17.14
CA THR A 5 14.68 -8.84 -15.76
C THR A 5 15.52 -7.94 -14.84
N VAL A 6 16.83 -7.83 -15.07
CA VAL A 6 17.72 -7.00 -14.26
C VAL A 6 17.48 -5.53 -14.56
N ASP A 7 17.34 -5.16 -15.84
CA ASP A 7 16.97 -3.80 -16.26
C ASP A 7 15.64 -3.38 -15.62
N LYS A 8 14.65 -4.27 -15.64
CA LYS A 8 13.34 -4.02 -15.00
C LYS A 8 13.45 -3.84 -13.50
N LEU A 9 14.30 -4.64 -12.83
CA LEU A 9 14.55 -4.50 -11.40
C LEU A 9 15.23 -3.15 -11.09
N VAL A 10 16.21 -2.73 -11.88
CA VAL A 10 16.88 -1.43 -11.72
C VAL A 10 15.87 -0.29 -11.87
N ILE A 11 15.01 -0.32 -12.88
CA ILE A 11 13.96 0.70 -13.09
C ILE A 11 12.95 0.70 -11.94
N PHE A 12 12.59 -0.47 -11.44
CA PHE A 12 11.68 -0.60 -10.29
C PHE A 12 12.30 0.04 -9.04
N LEU A 13 13.54 -0.31 -8.71
CA LEU A 13 14.26 0.19 -7.53
C LEU A 13 14.70 1.65 -7.67
N ALA A 14 14.80 2.20 -8.88
CA ALA A 14 15.06 3.63 -9.07
C ALA A 14 13.86 4.50 -8.62
N LYS A 15 12.67 3.93 -8.51
CA LYS A 15 11.46 4.64 -8.06
C LYS A 15 11.28 4.51 -6.56
N ARG A 16 10.89 5.61 -5.92
CA ARG A 16 10.53 5.64 -4.49
C ARG A 16 9.56 4.51 -4.11
N ASP A 17 8.51 4.32 -4.90
CA ASP A 17 7.48 3.32 -4.61
C ASP A 17 8.07 1.89 -4.70
N GLY A 18 9.02 1.63 -5.60
CA GLY A 18 9.70 0.33 -5.69
C GLY A 18 10.57 0.03 -4.47
N ILE A 19 11.38 0.99 -4.02
CA ILE A 19 12.16 0.85 -2.78
C ILE A 19 11.22 0.64 -1.57
N ASP A 20 10.13 1.40 -1.45
CA ASP A 20 9.16 1.18 -0.36
C ASP A 20 8.62 -0.24 -0.38
N LYS A 21 8.25 -0.80 -1.53
CA LYS A 21 7.75 -2.18 -1.61
C LYS A 21 8.81 -3.23 -1.28
N LEU A 22 10.05 -3.03 -1.69
CA LEU A 22 11.16 -3.91 -1.28
C LEU A 22 11.35 -3.89 0.24
N VAL A 23 11.49 -2.71 0.82
CA VAL A 23 11.72 -2.58 2.27
C VAL A 23 10.48 -3.00 3.08
N LYS A 24 9.27 -2.87 2.52
CA LYS A 24 8.05 -3.46 3.10
C LYS A 24 8.13 -4.97 3.16
N THR A 25 8.60 -5.62 2.09
CA THR A 25 8.83 -7.07 2.10
C THR A 25 9.78 -7.45 3.23
N PHE A 26 10.91 -6.75 3.39
CA PHE A 26 11.86 -7.00 4.49
C PHE A 26 11.23 -6.85 5.87
N GLN A 27 10.46 -5.79 6.09
CA GLN A 27 9.77 -5.54 7.35
C GLN A 27 8.83 -6.70 7.73
N TYR A 28 8.04 -7.21 6.79
CA TYR A 28 7.02 -8.21 7.14
C TYR A 28 7.53 -9.65 7.08
N VAL A 29 8.54 -9.95 6.24
CA VAL A 29 9.29 -11.22 6.34
C VAL A 29 9.95 -11.32 7.70
N SER A 30 10.62 -10.26 8.17
CA SER A 30 11.27 -10.24 9.47
C SER A 30 10.29 -10.32 10.64
N LYS A 31 9.10 -9.72 10.54
CA LYS A 31 8.01 -9.92 11.50
C LYS A 31 7.60 -11.38 11.62
N LEU A 32 7.41 -12.08 10.50
CA LEU A 32 7.04 -13.50 10.52
C LEU A 32 8.19 -14.38 11.01
N ALA A 33 9.43 -14.05 10.62
CA ALA A 33 10.62 -14.73 11.13
C ALA A 33 10.73 -14.59 12.65
N HIS A 34 10.55 -13.37 13.19
CA HIS A 34 10.51 -13.12 14.63
C HIS A 34 9.49 -14.04 15.32
N TRP A 35 8.24 -14.02 14.85
CA TRP A 35 7.16 -14.82 15.43
C TRP A 35 7.48 -16.33 15.41
N GLN A 36 8.08 -16.84 14.34
CA GLN A 36 8.45 -18.26 14.22
C GLN A 36 9.55 -18.67 15.19
N VAL A 37 10.57 -17.84 15.40
CA VAL A 37 11.74 -18.20 16.20
C VAL A 37 11.68 -17.74 17.66
N GLU A 38 10.74 -16.86 18.01
CA GLU A 38 10.54 -16.33 19.37
C GLU A 38 10.45 -17.42 20.45
N PRO A 39 9.74 -18.55 20.27
CA PRO A 39 9.64 -19.57 21.31
C PRO A 39 10.91 -20.40 21.51
N THR A 40 11.79 -20.48 20.50
CA THR A 40 12.90 -21.46 20.47
C THR A 40 14.29 -20.85 20.43
N ARG A 41 14.44 -19.64 19.89
CA ARG A 41 15.74 -18.98 19.66
C ARG A 41 15.66 -17.48 19.93
N PRO A 42 15.70 -17.05 21.21
CA PRO A 42 15.55 -15.64 21.60
C PRO A 42 16.53 -14.68 20.91
N ASP A 43 17.78 -15.10 20.71
CA ASP A 43 18.79 -14.27 20.02
C ASP A 43 18.44 -14.01 18.55
N LEU A 44 17.95 -15.03 17.84
CA LEU A 44 17.50 -14.87 16.45
C LEU A 44 16.22 -14.05 16.38
N ALA A 45 15.30 -14.23 17.33
CA ALA A 45 14.09 -13.42 17.43
C ALA A 45 14.46 -11.95 17.58
N LYS A 46 15.37 -11.60 18.51
CA LYS A 46 15.86 -10.23 18.67
C LYS A 46 16.46 -9.65 17.38
N ARG A 47 17.27 -10.42 16.64
CA ARG A 47 17.82 -9.99 15.35
C ARG A 47 16.73 -9.75 14.30
N ALA A 48 15.74 -10.64 14.21
CA ALA A 48 14.59 -10.48 13.33
C ALA A 48 13.75 -9.25 13.72
N LYS A 49 13.56 -8.97 15.02
CA LYS A 49 12.88 -7.77 15.49
C LYS A 49 13.62 -6.50 15.10
N ASN A 50 14.94 -6.47 15.25
CA ASN A 50 15.75 -5.33 14.85
C ASN A 50 15.62 -5.07 13.34
N TRP A 51 15.60 -6.14 12.53
CA TRP A 51 15.39 -6.04 11.08
C TRP A 51 14.00 -5.49 10.73
N GLU A 52 12.95 -5.94 11.44
CA GLU A 52 11.58 -5.42 11.30
C GLU A 52 11.53 -3.91 11.58
N VAL A 53 12.04 -3.49 12.73
CA VAL A 53 11.98 -2.11 13.19
C VAL A 53 12.81 -1.19 12.28
N ALA A 54 14.03 -1.59 11.93
CA ALA A 54 14.89 -0.83 11.03
C ALA A 54 14.24 -0.65 9.65
N SER A 55 13.67 -1.72 9.08
CA SER A 55 12.95 -1.65 7.80
C SER A 55 11.73 -0.73 7.89
N GLY A 56 10.95 -0.80 8.97
CA GLY A 56 9.80 0.06 9.20
C GLY A 56 10.16 1.55 9.28
N LEU A 57 11.25 1.90 9.98
CA LEU A 57 11.75 3.29 10.05
C LEU A 57 12.25 3.79 8.69
N SER A 58 13.05 2.98 7.98
CA SER A 58 13.55 3.32 6.64
C SER A 58 12.42 3.60 5.66
N ARG A 59 11.34 2.83 5.69
CA ARG A 59 10.15 3.09 4.85
C ARG A 59 9.49 4.42 5.13
N LYS A 60 9.40 4.84 6.40
CA LYS A 60 8.85 6.16 6.73
C LYS A 60 9.75 7.26 6.15
N ALA A 61 11.07 7.12 6.27
CA ALA A 61 12.04 8.04 5.67
C ALA A 61 11.91 8.12 4.14
N PHE A 62 11.87 6.98 3.44
CA PHE A 62 11.76 6.98 1.97
C PHE A 62 10.43 7.51 1.44
N ARG A 63 9.36 7.48 2.25
CA ARG A 63 8.05 8.05 1.89
C ARG A 63 7.96 9.56 2.14
N THR A 64 9.08 10.21 2.44
CA THR A 64 9.12 11.67 2.60
C THR A 64 8.51 12.39 1.41
N GLY A 65 7.65 13.37 1.68
CA GLY A 65 6.94 14.14 0.65
C GLY A 65 5.84 13.38 -0.09
N ARG A 66 5.51 12.13 0.27
CA ARG A 66 4.43 11.37 -0.41
C ARG A 66 3.05 12.01 -0.26
N PHE A 67 2.79 12.75 0.82
CA PHE A 67 1.55 13.49 1.03
C PHE A 67 1.23 14.48 -0.12
N LEU A 68 2.25 14.96 -0.84
CA LEU A 68 2.09 15.83 -2.01
C LEU A 68 1.35 15.13 -3.16
N THR A 69 1.37 13.79 -3.23
CA THR A 69 0.62 13.03 -4.23
C THR A 69 -0.88 13.23 -4.02
N GLY A 70 -1.36 12.99 -2.79
CA GLY A 70 -2.77 13.21 -2.42
C GLY A 70 -3.17 14.68 -2.56
N PHE A 71 -2.33 15.61 -2.08
CA PHE A 71 -2.58 17.05 -2.22
C PHE A 71 -2.70 17.49 -3.70
N ASN A 72 -1.78 17.03 -4.56
CA ASN A 72 -1.83 17.39 -5.98
C ASN A 72 -3.05 16.77 -6.69
N ALA A 73 -3.47 15.56 -6.30
CA ALA A 73 -4.68 14.93 -6.83
C ALA A 73 -5.94 15.72 -6.46
N LEU A 74 -6.03 16.23 -5.22
CA LEU A 74 -7.10 17.12 -4.80
C LEU A 74 -7.12 18.42 -5.62
N ARG A 75 -5.95 19.02 -5.86
CA ARG A 75 -5.83 20.27 -6.64
C ARG A 75 -6.24 20.12 -8.10
N ARG A 76 -6.02 18.96 -8.71
CA ARG A 76 -6.20 18.72 -10.16
C ARG A 76 -7.56 18.12 -10.55
N SER A 77 -8.55 18.13 -9.65
CA SER A 77 -9.88 17.48 -9.80
C SER A 77 -9.81 15.93 -9.78
N PRO A 78 -10.26 15.28 -8.70
CA PRO A 78 -10.00 13.86 -8.45
C PRO A 78 -10.96 12.88 -9.16
N GLY A 79 -11.63 13.28 -10.25
CA GLY A 79 -12.50 12.34 -10.99
C GLY A 79 -13.24 12.93 -12.18
N ALA A 80 -13.51 12.06 -13.16
CA ALA A 80 -14.23 12.40 -14.41
C ALA A 80 -15.75 12.52 -14.24
N THR A 81 -16.32 11.90 -13.20
CA THR A 81 -17.77 11.96 -12.89
C THR A 81 -17.98 12.52 -11.48
N PRO A 82 -19.14 13.11 -11.16
CA PRO A 82 -19.41 13.67 -9.82
C PRO A 82 -19.20 12.66 -8.68
N LEU A 83 -19.61 11.40 -8.89
CA LEU A 83 -19.37 10.31 -7.94
C LEU A 83 -17.87 10.09 -7.72
N PHE A 84 -17.10 9.88 -8.79
CA PHE A 84 -15.65 9.65 -8.68
C PHE A 84 -14.90 10.86 -8.13
N ARG A 85 -15.37 12.07 -8.40
CA ARG A 85 -14.81 13.29 -7.81
C ARG A 85 -15.02 13.29 -6.30
N THR A 86 -16.22 12.96 -5.82
CA THR A 86 -16.51 12.89 -4.38
C THR A 86 -15.69 11.79 -3.70
N LEU A 87 -15.71 10.57 -4.24
CA LEU A 87 -14.91 9.46 -3.70
C LEU A 87 -13.41 9.79 -3.71
N GLY A 88 -12.94 10.39 -4.81
CA GLY A 88 -11.56 10.80 -4.97
C GLY A 88 -11.13 11.91 -4.00
N ILE A 89 -12.03 12.81 -3.59
CA ILE A 89 -11.73 13.80 -2.53
C ILE A 89 -11.38 13.06 -1.23
N PHE A 90 -12.24 12.17 -0.76
CA PHE A 90 -12.00 11.46 0.49
C PHE A 90 -10.79 10.53 0.41
N ALA A 91 -10.61 9.81 -0.70
CA ALA A 91 -9.48 8.92 -0.91
C ALA A 91 -8.13 9.66 -0.83
N ASN A 92 -8.00 10.75 -1.59
CA ASN A 92 -6.75 11.51 -1.67
C ASN A 92 -6.52 12.40 -0.43
N ALA A 93 -7.59 12.88 0.22
CA ALA A 93 -7.46 13.58 1.50
C ALA A 93 -6.98 12.64 2.61
N GLY A 94 -7.52 11.41 2.66
CA GLY A 94 -7.04 10.37 3.57
C GLY A 94 -5.56 10.05 3.36
N GLU A 95 -5.14 9.83 2.10
CA GLU A 95 -3.73 9.62 1.75
C GLU A 95 -2.84 10.80 2.16
N MET A 96 -3.30 12.04 1.95
CA MET A 96 -2.56 13.23 2.35
C MET A 96 -2.39 13.29 3.87
N VAL A 97 -3.46 13.12 4.65
CA VAL A 97 -3.44 13.11 6.12
C VAL A 97 -2.50 12.01 6.61
N TYR A 98 -2.65 10.81 6.09
CA TYR A 98 -1.79 9.67 6.41
C TYR A 98 -0.31 10.04 6.30
N PHE A 99 0.14 10.32 5.08
CA PHE A 99 1.55 10.53 4.83
C PHE A 99 2.07 11.75 5.56
N PHE A 100 1.27 12.81 5.73
CA PHE A 100 1.70 14.00 6.45
C PHE A 100 1.99 13.70 7.93
N PHE A 101 1.05 13.07 8.63
CA PHE A 101 1.21 12.75 10.06
C PHE A 101 2.20 11.61 10.30
N ASP A 102 2.41 10.73 9.32
CA ASP A 102 3.43 9.68 9.39
C ASP A 102 4.87 10.25 9.52
N HIS A 103 5.12 11.47 9.03
CA HIS A 103 6.42 12.14 9.24
C HIS A 103 6.63 12.47 10.71
N PHE A 104 5.62 13.06 11.37
CA PHE A 104 5.69 13.40 12.79
C PHE A 104 5.86 12.16 13.67
N LEU A 105 5.17 11.07 13.33
CA LEU A 105 5.38 9.77 13.95
C LEU A 105 6.83 9.29 13.78
N TRP A 106 7.37 9.38 12.56
CA TRP A 106 8.73 8.96 12.27
C TRP A 106 9.76 9.77 13.06
N VAL A 107 9.69 11.10 13.01
CA VAL A 107 10.66 11.97 13.70
C VAL A 107 10.55 11.86 15.23
N SER A 108 9.37 11.57 15.76
CA SER A 108 9.16 11.25 17.18
C SER A 108 9.81 9.91 17.56
N ARG A 109 9.65 8.86 16.72
CA ARG A 109 10.24 7.54 16.97
C ARG A 109 11.78 7.50 16.91
N ILE A 110 12.40 8.41 16.17
CA ILE A 110 13.88 8.52 16.13
C ILE A 110 14.43 9.47 17.20
N GLY A 111 13.57 10.07 18.03
CA GLY A 111 13.97 10.94 19.14
C GLY A 111 14.24 12.40 18.79
N LEU A 112 13.86 12.85 17.58
CA LEU A 112 13.98 14.27 17.20
C LEU A 112 12.83 15.12 17.78
N LEU A 113 11.62 14.56 17.84
CA LEU A 113 10.47 15.15 18.52
C LEU A 113 10.15 14.39 19.81
N ASP A 114 9.34 15.00 20.67
CA ASP A 114 8.82 14.36 21.89
C ASP A 114 8.15 13.01 21.56
N ALA A 115 8.54 11.96 22.30
CA ALA A 115 8.00 10.61 22.20
C ALA A 115 6.49 10.56 22.50
N SER A 116 5.96 11.51 23.29
CA SER A 116 4.53 11.61 23.60
C SER A 116 3.67 11.82 22.33
N LEU A 117 4.24 12.47 21.30
CA LEU A 117 3.55 12.71 20.03
C LEU A 117 3.35 11.43 19.23
N ALA A 118 4.23 10.42 19.37
CA ALA A 118 4.19 9.21 18.55
C ALA A 118 2.81 8.56 18.57
N ARG A 119 2.18 8.39 19.73
CA ARG A 119 0.86 7.74 19.83
C ARG A 119 -0.22 8.53 19.09
N LYS A 120 -0.29 9.84 19.32
CA LYS A 120 -1.29 10.73 18.70
C LYS A 120 -1.10 10.80 17.19
N MET A 121 0.15 10.96 16.73
CA MET A 121 0.46 11.01 15.31
C MET A 121 0.19 9.67 14.62
N SER A 122 0.47 8.54 15.28
CA SER A 122 0.14 7.20 14.77
C SER A 122 -1.36 7.03 14.55
N PHE A 123 -2.18 7.43 15.53
CA PHE A 123 -3.63 7.34 15.40
C PHE A 123 -4.17 8.21 14.26
N ILE A 124 -3.78 9.48 14.19
CA ILE A 124 -4.25 10.39 13.12
C ILE A 124 -3.82 9.88 11.74
N SER A 125 -2.57 9.44 11.63
CA SER A 125 -1.99 8.83 10.44
C SER A 125 -2.80 7.61 9.99
N ALA A 126 -3.02 6.64 10.89
CA ALA A 126 -3.74 5.41 10.60
C ALA A 126 -5.22 5.67 10.26
N PHE A 127 -5.87 6.62 10.95
CA PHE A 127 -7.25 7.01 10.66
C PHE A 127 -7.38 7.61 9.26
N GLY A 128 -6.50 8.56 8.90
CA GLY A 128 -6.45 9.12 7.55
C GLY A 128 -6.23 8.05 6.48
N GLU A 129 -5.29 7.13 6.73
CA GLU A 129 -4.99 6.01 5.82
C GLU A 129 -6.21 5.09 5.63
N SER A 130 -6.90 4.76 6.73
CA SER A 130 -8.11 3.91 6.71
C SER A 130 -9.24 4.53 5.91
N VAL A 131 -9.50 5.83 6.09
CA VAL A 131 -10.45 6.58 5.24
C VAL A 131 -10.01 6.48 3.78
N GLY A 132 -8.74 6.76 3.48
CA GLY A 132 -8.18 6.63 2.14
C GLY A 132 -8.49 5.27 1.50
N TYR A 133 -8.19 4.18 2.20
CA TYR A 133 -8.39 2.83 1.70
C TYR A 133 -9.84 2.47 1.45
N VAL A 134 -10.77 2.83 2.34
CA VAL A 134 -12.21 2.55 2.14
C VAL A 134 -12.67 3.16 0.81
N PHE A 135 -12.32 4.43 0.55
CA PHE A 135 -12.73 5.09 -0.68
C PHE A 135 -12.00 4.57 -1.93
N PHE A 136 -10.72 4.24 -1.84
CA PHE A 136 -10.01 3.58 -2.95
C PHE A 136 -10.60 2.20 -3.29
N ILE A 137 -10.95 1.39 -2.29
CA ILE A 137 -11.60 0.09 -2.48
C ILE A 137 -12.94 0.25 -3.21
N ILE A 138 -13.77 1.21 -2.79
CA ILE A 138 -15.05 1.50 -3.45
C ILE A 138 -14.82 1.91 -4.91
N MET A 139 -13.86 2.81 -5.17
CA MET A 139 -13.52 3.24 -6.54
C MET A 139 -13.07 2.08 -7.43
N ASP A 140 -12.17 1.22 -6.92
CA ASP A 140 -11.68 0.07 -7.67
C ASP A 140 -12.76 -0.99 -7.89
N TYR A 141 -13.65 -1.20 -6.93
CA TYR A 141 -14.80 -2.09 -7.09
C TYR A 141 -15.75 -1.61 -8.19
N ILE A 142 -16.09 -0.32 -8.21
CA ILE A 142 -16.93 0.27 -9.28
C ILE A 142 -16.26 0.07 -10.65
N MET A 143 -14.94 0.28 -10.73
CA MET A 143 -14.20 0.12 -11.97
C MET A 143 -14.07 -1.34 -12.42
N LEU A 144 -13.92 -2.28 -11.49
CA LEU A 144 -13.97 -3.72 -11.78
C LEU A 144 -15.31 -4.13 -12.38
N LYS A 145 -16.42 -3.63 -11.82
CA LYS A 145 -17.76 -3.88 -12.35
C LYS A 145 -17.92 -3.32 -13.76
N LYS A 146 -17.46 -2.09 -14.00
CA LYS A 146 -17.47 -1.48 -15.35
C LYS A 146 -16.64 -2.27 -16.35
N GLY A 147 -15.44 -2.73 -15.97
CA GLY A 147 -14.60 -3.57 -16.82
C GLY A 147 -15.27 -4.89 -17.20
N LEU A 148 -15.98 -5.53 -16.27
CA LEU A 148 -16.77 -6.73 -16.55
C LEU A 148 -17.94 -6.47 -17.51
N GLU A 149 -18.63 -5.34 -17.36
CA GLU A 149 -19.72 -4.95 -18.26
C GLU A 149 -19.21 -4.65 -19.68
N GLN A 150 -18.04 -4.01 -19.79
CA GLN A 150 -17.37 -3.76 -21.07
C GLN A 150 -16.92 -5.07 -21.74
N GLU A 151 -16.35 -6.00 -20.97
CA GLU A 151 -15.94 -7.32 -21.43
C GLU A 151 -17.09 -8.14 -22.03
N ARG A 152 -18.30 -7.99 -21.48
CA ARG A 152 -19.51 -8.67 -21.97
C ARG A 152 -20.03 -8.11 -23.29
N LYS A 153 -19.81 -6.82 -23.56
CA LYS A 153 -20.29 -6.13 -24.76
C LYS A 153 -19.31 -6.20 -25.93
N LEU A 154 -18.10 -6.71 -25.70
CA LEU A 154 -17.06 -6.83 -26.71
C LEU A 154 -17.35 -7.97 -27.69
N ASP A 155 -17.23 -7.66 -28.98
CA ASP A 155 -17.14 -8.68 -30.02
C ASP A 155 -15.78 -9.38 -29.95
N LYS A 156 -15.77 -10.60 -29.42
CA LYS A 156 -14.55 -11.39 -29.20
C LYS A 156 -14.00 -12.03 -30.47
N SER A 157 -14.74 -11.96 -31.58
CA SER A 157 -14.34 -12.54 -32.87
C SER A 157 -13.36 -11.64 -33.62
N SER A 158 -13.52 -10.32 -33.50
CA SER A 158 -12.63 -9.31 -34.10
C SER A 158 -11.24 -9.27 -33.44
N ALA A 159 -10.20 -9.04 -34.25
CA ALA A 159 -8.83 -8.82 -33.76
C ALA A 159 -8.74 -7.62 -32.80
N GLU A 160 -9.53 -6.57 -33.05
CA GLU A 160 -9.59 -5.39 -32.19
C GLU A 160 -10.27 -5.72 -30.85
N GLY A 161 -11.36 -6.49 -30.89
CA GLY A 161 -12.03 -6.96 -29.69
C GLY A 161 -11.16 -7.89 -28.83
N LYS A 162 -10.32 -8.73 -29.45
CA LYS A 162 -9.32 -9.54 -28.74
C LYS A 162 -8.24 -8.69 -28.05
N LYS A 163 -7.78 -7.61 -28.70
CA LYS A 163 -6.79 -6.69 -28.11
C LYS A 163 -7.40 -5.92 -26.94
N GLU A 164 -8.60 -5.40 -27.09
CA GLU A 164 -9.30 -4.67 -26.03
C GLU A 164 -9.66 -5.58 -24.85
N MET A 165 -10.04 -6.83 -25.11
CA MET A 165 -10.22 -7.86 -24.10
C MET A 165 -8.96 -8.07 -23.23
N GLN A 166 -7.78 -8.14 -23.86
CA GLN A 166 -6.53 -8.29 -23.11
C GLN A 166 -6.22 -7.05 -22.26
N ARG A 167 -6.50 -5.86 -22.80
CA ARG A 167 -6.36 -4.60 -22.06
C ARG A 167 -7.26 -4.56 -20.83
N ILE A 168 -8.54 -4.89 -20.98
CA ILE A 168 -9.51 -4.95 -19.87
C ILE A 168 -9.09 -5.99 -18.82
N LYS A 169 -8.62 -7.17 -19.25
CA LYS A 169 -8.11 -8.20 -18.33
C LYS A 169 -6.91 -7.69 -17.54
N GLY A 170 -5.96 -7.02 -18.19
CA GLY A 170 -4.82 -6.38 -17.52
C GLY A 170 -5.27 -5.35 -16.49
N ASP A 171 -6.15 -4.42 -16.88
CA ASP A 171 -6.69 -3.39 -15.99
C ASP A 171 -7.42 -4.00 -14.78
N ARG A 172 -8.17 -5.09 -15.00
CA ARG A 172 -8.87 -5.82 -13.92
C ARG A 172 -7.88 -6.45 -12.93
N ILE A 173 -6.82 -7.10 -13.41
CA ILE A 173 -5.80 -7.68 -12.53
C ILE A 173 -5.14 -6.57 -11.69
N MET A 174 -4.80 -5.44 -12.31
CA MET A 174 -4.21 -4.29 -11.60
C MET A 174 -5.12 -3.76 -10.49
N ARG A 175 -6.43 -3.70 -10.73
CA ARG A 175 -7.42 -3.29 -9.74
C ARG A 175 -7.65 -4.32 -8.64
N LEU A 176 -7.65 -5.61 -8.97
CA LEU A 176 -7.73 -6.67 -7.95
C LEU A 176 -6.52 -6.62 -7.01
N MET A 177 -5.31 -6.41 -7.57
CA MET A 177 -4.11 -6.18 -6.76
C MET A 177 -4.24 -4.92 -5.90
N ALA A 178 -4.86 -3.85 -6.42
CA ALA A 178 -5.12 -2.64 -5.65
C ALA A 178 -6.06 -2.87 -4.46
N VAL A 179 -7.17 -3.57 -4.69
CA VAL A 179 -8.11 -3.95 -3.63
C VAL A 179 -7.43 -4.85 -2.59
N ALA A 180 -6.69 -5.87 -3.03
CA ALA A 180 -5.96 -6.75 -2.10
C ALA A 180 -4.96 -5.97 -1.24
N ALA A 181 -4.20 -5.05 -1.83
CA ALA A 181 -3.29 -4.19 -1.09
C ALA A 181 -4.02 -3.29 -0.08
N ASN A 182 -5.07 -2.61 -0.50
CA ASN A 182 -5.82 -1.66 0.35
C ASN A 182 -6.54 -2.39 1.50
N VAL A 183 -7.11 -3.57 1.26
CA VAL A 183 -7.74 -4.39 2.33
C VAL A 183 -6.68 -4.84 3.34
N ALA A 184 -5.54 -5.31 2.85
CA ALA A 184 -4.46 -5.75 3.72
C ALA A 184 -3.88 -4.60 4.55
N ASP A 185 -3.70 -3.42 3.94
CA ASP A 185 -3.25 -2.24 4.65
C ASP A 185 -4.30 -1.67 5.61
N LEU A 186 -5.60 -1.78 5.29
CA LEU A 186 -6.67 -1.42 6.23
C LEU A 186 -6.60 -2.27 7.50
N ILE A 187 -6.33 -3.58 7.40
CA ILE A 187 -6.13 -4.45 8.58
C ILE A 187 -4.97 -3.94 9.44
N ILE A 188 -3.88 -3.47 8.82
CA ILE A 188 -2.72 -2.92 9.53
C ILE A 188 -3.10 -1.59 10.21
N ALA A 189 -3.78 -0.70 9.52
CA ALA A 189 -4.20 0.59 10.07
C ALA A 189 -5.17 0.42 11.24
N LEU A 190 -6.08 -0.56 11.17
CA LEU A 190 -6.99 -0.90 12.28
C LEU A 190 -6.25 -1.33 13.54
N ALA A 191 -5.07 -1.94 13.44
CA ALA A 191 -4.26 -2.30 14.61
C ALA A 191 -3.77 -1.08 15.40
N ASP A 192 -3.67 0.10 14.76
CA ASP A 192 -3.29 1.36 15.40
C ASP A 192 -4.52 2.21 15.85
N ILE A 193 -5.70 1.97 15.29
CA ILE A 193 -6.95 2.69 15.61
C ILE A 193 -7.73 1.98 16.72
N GLU A 194 -8.00 0.69 16.53
CA GLU A 194 -8.80 -0.14 17.43
C GLU A 194 -8.09 -1.50 17.62
N PRO A 195 -7.04 -1.53 18.47
CA PRO A 195 -6.24 -2.71 18.71
C PRO A 195 -7.11 -3.87 19.19
N ASN A 196 -7.02 -5.02 18.51
CA ASN A 196 -7.78 -6.22 18.85
C ASN A 196 -6.95 -7.48 18.59
N PRO A 197 -7.31 -8.65 19.19
CA PRO A 197 -6.50 -9.86 19.08
C PRO A 197 -6.23 -10.32 17.64
N PHE A 198 -7.15 -10.05 16.71
CA PHE A 198 -6.99 -10.42 15.31
C PHE A 198 -6.03 -9.49 14.57
N CYS A 199 -6.29 -8.18 14.59
CA CYS A 199 -5.49 -7.18 13.88
C CYS A 199 -4.08 -7.01 14.47
N CYS A 200 -3.90 -7.25 15.77
CA CYS A 200 -2.60 -7.15 16.42
C CYS A 200 -1.78 -8.45 16.37
N HIS A 201 -2.36 -9.57 15.91
CA HIS A 201 -1.64 -10.83 15.82
C HIS A 201 -0.48 -10.73 14.81
N ALA A 202 0.69 -11.24 15.19
CA ALA A 202 1.91 -11.11 14.38
C ALA A 202 1.77 -11.71 12.98
N VAL A 203 1.07 -12.84 12.87
CA VAL A 203 0.80 -13.50 11.58
C VAL A 203 -0.16 -12.68 10.72
N THR A 204 -1.21 -12.12 11.30
CA THR A 204 -2.17 -11.28 10.57
C THR A 204 -1.47 -10.05 9.99
N LEU A 205 -0.71 -9.32 10.82
CA LEU A 205 0.08 -8.18 10.36
C LEU A 205 1.14 -8.58 9.34
N GLY A 206 1.83 -9.70 9.57
CA GLY A 206 2.83 -10.28 8.68
C GLY A 206 2.29 -10.55 7.29
N ILE A 207 1.22 -11.34 7.19
CA ILE A 207 0.58 -11.71 5.93
C ILE A 207 -0.01 -10.48 5.25
N SER A 208 -0.75 -9.63 5.96
CA SER A 208 -1.30 -8.39 5.40
C SER A 208 -0.21 -7.50 4.80
N GLY A 209 0.90 -7.32 5.53
CA GLY A 209 2.01 -6.52 5.05
C GLY A 209 2.67 -7.08 3.80
N LEU A 210 2.80 -8.41 3.69
CA LEU A 210 3.32 -9.08 2.49
C LEU A 210 2.35 -9.01 1.30
N VAL A 211 1.05 -9.22 1.52
CA VAL A 211 0.02 -9.08 0.46
C VAL A 211 0.08 -7.69 -0.14
N SER A 212 0.11 -6.64 0.69
CA SER A 212 0.24 -5.26 0.19
C SER A 212 1.58 -4.99 -0.48
N ALA A 213 2.69 -5.52 0.06
CA ALA A 213 4.00 -5.38 -0.55
C ALA A 213 4.02 -5.97 -1.97
N TRP A 214 3.64 -7.24 -2.11
CA TRP A 214 3.73 -7.99 -3.37
C TRP A 214 2.70 -7.57 -4.41
N ALA A 215 1.49 -7.18 -3.99
CA ALA A 215 0.56 -6.49 -4.88
C ALA A 215 1.18 -5.17 -5.40
N GLY A 216 1.92 -4.47 -4.56
CA GLY A 216 2.70 -3.30 -4.94
C GLY A 216 3.84 -3.62 -5.92
N TRP A 217 4.57 -4.72 -5.74
CA TRP A 217 5.57 -5.20 -6.69
C TRP A 217 4.96 -5.40 -8.07
N TYR A 218 3.88 -6.20 -8.13
CA TYR A 218 3.19 -6.48 -9.39
C TYR A 218 2.73 -5.20 -10.09
N ARG A 219 2.10 -4.28 -9.34
CA ARG A 219 1.53 -3.05 -9.91
C ARG A 219 2.58 -2.04 -10.39
N ASN A 220 3.77 -2.06 -9.82
CA ASN A 220 4.83 -1.11 -10.17
C ASN A 220 5.91 -1.74 -11.06
N TRP A 221 5.81 -3.03 -11.37
CA TRP A 221 6.77 -3.73 -12.22
C TRP A 221 6.75 -3.15 -13.64
N PRO A 222 7.91 -2.80 -14.22
CA PRO A 222 7.97 -2.31 -15.59
C PRO A 222 7.46 -3.34 -16.60
N SER A 223 6.51 -2.92 -17.43
CA SER A 223 6.00 -3.70 -18.56
C SER A 223 7.09 -3.91 -19.61
#